data_AF-A0A2L1UUD1-F1
#
_entry.id   AF-A0A2L1UUD1-F1
#
_cell.length_a   1.000
_cell.length_b   1.000
_cell.length_c   1.000
_cell.angle_alpha   90.00
_cell.angle_beta   90.00
_cell.angle_gamma   90.00
#
_symmetry.space_group_name_H-M   'P 1'
#
loop_
_entity.id
_entity.type
_entity.pdbx_description
1 polymer ?
#
loop_
_entity_poly.entity_id
_entity_poly.type
_entity_poly.pdbx_seq_one_letter_code
_entity_poly.pdbx_strand_id
1 'polypeptide(L)'
;MQRDQRRRVIYCLPFIICEDDIYFGHVVIKPIRNIIKDEVCMELLSGEVFENNGCVIEIDGFKSGGYYDKNIDLTIAFSIEALKTSYFYLSPSSSMDIRGFVGNETFECFKIFERSKPIANLHFEHKIQMSNGMTNFSFSLDKYYKFRSEFLNNFRLKVRDGDFSHFNIFYDKTHDESILSILTLYNKCWGLYSAKDFFDKSLYSRVSIEVLSKLKYNNSNKSIPESFGKFFSEIKKLIETHNYTEKNEKFLYDIYENKIKPCFYVISRRIEKYFLDLARARNDIAHEGKEHPSFFNISPYLVFFPVFFIILSRKSEITNSDIYRFVFLLGLFMHDVNTWDKIDFREIQPKRSHLDSYLNFARVFPCYLKNENESAHYLLKGFINFLKDSESS
;
A
#
# COMPACT_ATOMS: atom_id res chain seq x y z
N MET A 1 -6.84 -44.43 -15.58
CA MET A 1 -6.34 -43.09 -15.98
C MET A 1 -7.39 -42.06 -15.63
N GLN A 2 -7.37 -41.51 -14.42
CA GLN A 2 -8.17 -40.32 -14.11
C GLN A 2 -7.51 -39.15 -14.86
N ARG A 3 -8.23 -38.55 -15.81
CA ARG A 3 -7.83 -37.25 -16.37
C ARG A 3 -7.72 -36.29 -15.19
N ASP A 4 -6.58 -35.61 -15.05
CA ASP A 4 -6.42 -34.42 -14.22
C ASP A 4 -7.46 -33.38 -14.66
N GLN A 5 -8.68 -33.48 -14.14
CA GLN A 5 -9.69 -32.45 -14.33
C GLN A 5 -9.27 -31.29 -13.43
N ARG A 6 -8.52 -30.36 -14.01
CA ARG A 6 -8.29 -29.04 -13.41
C ARG A 6 -9.67 -28.45 -13.11
N ARG A 7 -9.87 -27.97 -11.88
CA ARG A 7 -11.13 -27.34 -11.46
C ARG A 7 -11.18 -25.92 -11.98
N ARG A 8 -12.36 -25.42 -12.29
CA ARG A 8 -12.54 -24.00 -12.61
C ARG A 8 -12.41 -23.14 -11.36
N VAL A 9 -11.95 -21.90 -11.52
CA VAL A 9 -11.70 -20.97 -10.41
C VAL A 9 -12.07 -19.52 -10.77
N ILE A 10 -12.50 -18.76 -9.77
CA ILE A 10 -12.64 -17.30 -9.82
C ILE A 10 -11.82 -16.70 -8.66
N TYR A 11 -11.17 -15.57 -8.93
CA TYR A 11 -10.41 -14.79 -7.95
C TYR A 11 -11.16 -13.50 -7.67
N CYS A 12 -11.93 -13.48 -6.59
CA CYS A 12 -12.78 -12.38 -6.19
C CYS A 12 -12.06 -11.41 -5.26
N LEU A 13 -12.31 -10.12 -5.44
CA LEU A 13 -11.96 -9.03 -4.54
C LEU A 13 -13.26 -8.44 -4.01
N PRO A 14 -13.90 -9.07 -3.01
CA PRO A 14 -15.27 -8.73 -2.60
C PRO A 14 -15.41 -7.33 -1.99
N PHE A 15 -14.31 -6.77 -1.48
CA PHE A 15 -14.29 -5.46 -0.82
C PHE A 15 -13.78 -4.33 -1.71
N ILE A 16 -13.41 -4.63 -2.96
CA ILE A 16 -13.05 -3.64 -3.97
C ILE A 16 -14.25 -3.45 -4.90
N ILE A 17 -14.68 -2.20 -5.09
CA ILE A 17 -15.79 -1.84 -5.97
C ILE A 17 -15.25 -0.93 -7.08
N CYS A 18 -15.44 -1.31 -8.33
CA CYS A 18 -15.29 -0.40 -9.47
C CYS A 18 -16.58 -0.32 -10.28
N GLU A 19 -16.78 0.81 -10.97
CA GLU A 19 -17.88 0.97 -11.90
C GLU A 19 -17.55 0.31 -13.24
N ASP A 20 -16.36 0.58 -13.76
CA ASP A 20 -15.90 0.04 -15.03
C ASP A 20 -14.73 -0.94 -14.84
N ASP A 21 -14.43 -1.70 -15.90
CA ASP A 21 -13.25 -2.55 -15.94
C ASP A 21 -12.00 -1.67 -15.87
N ILE A 22 -11.13 -1.96 -14.90
CA ILE A 22 -9.89 -1.21 -14.71
C ILE A 22 -8.71 -2.04 -15.20
N TYR A 23 -7.94 -1.47 -16.13
CA TYR A 23 -6.81 -2.13 -16.78
C TYR A 23 -5.47 -1.57 -16.28
N PHE A 24 -4.55 -2.46 -15.91
CA PHE A 24 -3.19 -2.11 -15.52
C PHE A 24 -2.21 -3.18 -16.03
N GLY A 25 -1.54 -2.87 -17.14
CA GLY A 25 -0.65 -3.81 -17.81
C GLY A 25 -1.40 -5.04 -18.28
N HIS A 26 -0.93 -6.22 -17.85
CA HIS A 26 -1.50 -7.55 -18.14
C HIS A 26 -2.58 -7.97 -17.12
N VAL A 27 -3.04 -7.07 -16.24
CA VAL A 27 -4.04 -7.34 -15.19
C VAL A 27 -5.28 -6.48 -15.42
N VAL A 28 -6.45 -7.05 -15.15
CA VAL A 28 -7.72 -6.32 -15.17
C VAL A 28 -8.53 -6.63 -13.90
N ILE A 29 -9.07 -5.59 -13.27
CA ILE A 29 -10.10 -5.71 -12.24
C ILE A 29 -11.46 -5.47 -12.92
N LYS A 30 -12.36 -6.45 -12.86
CA LYS A 30 -13.69 -6.36 -13.46
C LYS A 30 -14.78 -6.39 -12.40
N PRO A 31 -15.80 -5.53 -12.47
CA PRO A 31 -16.98 -5.64 -11.63
C PRO A 31 -17.64 -7.02 -11.80
N ILE A 32 -18.05 -7.67 -10.69
CA ILE A 32 -18.72 -8.98 -10.76
C ILE A 32 -19.96 -8.93 -11.67
N ARG A 33 -20.72 -7.82 -11.62
CA ARG A 33 -21.87 -7.57 -12.51
C ARG A 33 -21.57 -7.72 -14.01
N ASN A 34 -20.32 -7.58 -14.44
CA ASN A 34 -19.94 -7.70 -15.84
C ASN A 34 -19.70 -9.17 -16.25
N ILE A 35 -19.27 -10.03 -15.32
CA ILE A 35 -18.91 -11.43 -15.61
C ILE A 35 -20.05 -12.42 -15.33
N ILE A 36 -21.03 -12.07 -14.49
CA ILE A 36 -22.18 -12.94 -14.17
C ILE A 36 -23.11 -13.24 -15.36
N LYS A 37 -22.82 -12.66 -16.54
CA LYS A 37 -23.47 -13.01 -17.81
C LYS A 37 -23.01 -14.38 -18.34
N ASP A 38 -21.87 -14.87 -17.90
CA ASP A 38 -21.36 -16.20 -18.22
C ASP A 38 -21.93 -17.25 -17.24
N GLU A 39 -22.56 -18.30 -17.77
CA GLU A 39 -23.20 -19.37 -16.97
C GLU A 39 -22.22 -20.04 -16.01
N VAL A 40 -20.96 -20.23 -16.42
CA VAL A 40 -19.92 -20.83 -15.59
C VAL A 40 -19.60 -19.93 -14.41
N CYS A 41 -19.50 -18.62 -14.65
CA CYS A 41 -19.24 -17.66 -13.59
C CYS A 41 -20.43 -17.57 -12.64
N MET A 42 -21.65 -17.60 -13.16
CA MET A 42 -22.87 -17.60 -12.35
C MET A 42 -22.97 -18.84 -11.45
N GLU A 43 -22.67 -20.03 -11.97
CA GLU A 43 -22.65 -21.26 -11.18
C GLU A 43 -21.59 -21.20 -10.08
N LEU A 44 -20.38 -20.75 -10.39
CA LEU A 44 -19.29 -20.61 -9.42
C LEU A 44 -19.60 -19.60 -8.31
N LEU A 45 -20.31 -18.52 -8.63
CA LEU A 45 -20.70 -17.49 -7.67
C LEU A 45 -22.01 -17.83 -6.94
N SER A 46 -22.67 -18.96 -7.27
CA SER A 46 -23.94 -19.34 -6.67
C SER A 46 -23.77 -19.74 -5.19
N GLY A 47 -24.40 -18.97 -4.29
CA GLY A 47 -24.34 -19.20 -2.84
C GLY A 47 -23.18 -18.51 -2.12
N GLU A 48 -22.51 -17.56 -2.77
CA GLU A 48 -21.43 -16.78 -2.18
C GLU A 48 -21.93 -15.63 -1.27
N VAL A 49 -21.11 -15.22 -0.30
CA VAL A 49 -21.53 -14.38 0.84
C VAL A 49 -21.46 -12.87 0.55
N PHE A 50 -21.01 -12.44 -0.63
CA PHE A 50 -20.77 -11.02 -0.95
C PHE A 50 -21.77 -10.43 -1.97
N GLU A 51 -22.91 -11.10 -2.20
CA GLU A 51 -24.12 -10.55 -2.88
C GLU A 51 -23.85 -9.81 -4.21
N ASN A 52 -23.18 -10.45 -5.18
CA ASN A 52 -22.82 -9.88 -6.50
C ASN A 52 -22.06 -8.54 -6.47
N ASN A 53 -21.65 -8.09 -5.28
CA ASN A 53 -20.90 -6.87 -5.08
C ASN A 53 -19.41 -7.22 -5.04
N GLY A 54 -18.61 -6.28 -5.53
CA GLY A 54 -17.16 -6.43 -5.60
C GLY A 54 -16.68 -6.68 -7.02
N CYS A 55 -15.43 -7.12 -7.11
CA CYS A 55 -14.75 -7.32 -8.38
C CYS A 55 -14.12 -8.71 -8.47
N VAL A 56 -13.68 -9.05 -9.68
CA VAL A 56 -12.73 -10.15 -9.93
C VAL A 56 -11.43 -9.58 -10.46
N ILE A 57 -10.35 -10.32 -10.24
CA ILE A 57 -9.05 -10.04 -10.86
C ILE A 57 -8.77 -11.10 -11.92
N GLU A 58 -8.42 -10.63 -13.12
CA GLU A 58 -7.98 -11.47 -14.23
C GLU A 58 -6.59 -11.02 -14.70
N ILE A 59 -5.87 -11.93 -15.35
CA ILE A 59 -4.55 -11.69 -15.92
C ILE A 59 -4.54 -12.15 -17.38
N ASP A 60 -3.59 -11.67 -18.18
CA ASP A 60 -3.43 -12.14 -19.56
C ASP A 60 -3.35 -13.67 -19.64
N GLY A 61 -4.19 -14.24 -20.50
CA GLY A 61 -4.31 -15.69 -20.68
C GLY A 61 -5.22 -16.40 -19.67
N PHE A 62 -5.79 -15.70 -18.68
CA PHE A 62 -6.78 -16.23 -17.75
C PHE A 62 -8.06 -15.38 -17.74
N LYS A 63 -9.21 -16.05 -17.79
CA LYS A 63 -10.52 -15.43 -17.58
C LYS A 63 -11.21 -16.11 -16.40
N SER A 64 -12.05 -15.37 -15.69
CA SER A 64 -12.86 -15.87 -14.58
C SER A 64 -13.65 -17.11 -15.02
N GLY A 65 -13.65 -18.16 -14.20
CA GLY A 65 -14.24 -19.46 -14.55
C GLY A 65 -13.32 -20.35 -15.42
N GLY A 66 -12.10 -19.89 -15.73
CA GLY A 66 -11.05 -20.69 -16.33
C GLY A 66 -10.51 -21.76 -15.37
N TYR A 67 -9.72 -22.69 -15.91
CA TYR A 67 -9.13 -23.76 -15.13
C TYR A 67 -7.99 -23.28 -14.24
N TYR A 68 -7.94 -23.80 -13.00
CA TYR A 68 -6.86 -23.55 -12.07
C TYR A 68 -5.52 -24.00 -12.66
N ASP A 69 -4.54 -23.13 -12.55
CA ASP A 69 -3.14 -23.37 -12.83
C ASP A 69 -2.31 -22.69 -11.75
N LYS A 70 -1.27 -23.38 -11.26
CA LYS A 70 -0.44 -22.86 -10.17
C LYS A 70 0.29 -21.58 -10.57
N ASN A 71 0.68 -21.43 -11.84
CA ASN A 71 1.34 -20.21 -12.31
C ASN A 71 0.35 -19.04 -12.35
N ILE A 72 -0.91 -19.29 -12.72
CA ILE A 72 -1.97 -18.27 -12.66
C ILE A 72 -2.19 -17.80 -11.22
N ASP A 73 -2.28 -18.74 -10.26
CA ASP A 73 -2.44 -18.43 -8.83
C ASP A 73 -1.28 -17.57 -8.29
N LEU A 74 -0.04 -17.90 -8.66
CA LEU A 74 1.14 -17.12 -8.31
C LEU A 74 1.12 -15.71 -8.91
N THR A 75 0.84 -15.60 -10.22
CA THR A 75 0.77 -14.30 -10.90
C THR A 75 -0.32 -13.41 -10.33
N ILE A 76 -1.49 -13.97 -9.97
CA ILE A 76 -2.55 -13.24 -9.29
C ILE A 76 -2.10 -12.79 -7.90
N ALA A 77 -1.44 -13.66 -7.12
CA ALA A 77 -0.90 -13.28 -5.82
C ALA A 77 0.11 -12.13 -5.93
N PHE A 78 1.02 -12.16 -6.91
CA PHE A 78 2.00 -11.09 -7.14
C PHE A 78 1.32 -9.78 -7.55
N SER A 79 0.27 -9.89 -8.39
CA SER A 79 -0.54 -8.74 -8.81
C SER A 79 -1.24 -8.09 -7.64
N ILE A 80 -1.80 -8.89 -6.71
CA ILE A 80 -2.46 -8.37 -5.51
C ILE A 80 -1.47 -7.61 -4.61
N GLU A 81 -0.26 -8.12 -4.41
CA GLU A 81 0.77 -7.43 -3.61
C GLU A 81 1.21 -6.10 -4.25
N ALA A 82 1.31 -6.05 -5.58
CA ALA A 82 1.58 -4.82 -6.32
C ALA A 82 0.41 -3.83 -6.26
N LEU A 83 -0.85 -4.30 -6.38
CA LEU A 83 -2.06 -3.47 -6.27
C LEU A 83 -2.14 -2.79 -4.90
N LYS A 84 -1.94 -3.55 -3.82
CA LYS A 84 -1.89 -3.03 -2.45
C LYS A 84 -0.82 -1.94 -2.31
N THR A 85 0.40 -2.23 -2.74
CA THR A 85 1.52 -1.29 -2.62
C THR A 85 1.26 -0.02 -3.43
N SER A 86 0.75 -0.16 -4.66
CA SER A 86 0.37 0.95 -5.54
C SER A 86 -0.70 1.84 -4.89
N TYR A 87 -1.74 1.23 -4.33
CA TYR A 87 -2.80 1.97 -3.63
C TYR A 87 -2.26 2.71 -2.40
N PHE A 88 -1.52 2.03 -1.53
CA PHE A 88 -0.96 2.63 -0.31
C PHE A 88 0.16 3.63 -0.59
N TYR A 89 0.79 3.59 -1.76
CA TYR A 89 1.69 4.67 -2.18
C TYR A 89 0.92 5.97 -2.41
N LEU A 90 -0.22 5.90 -3.09
CA LEU A 90 -1.02 7.08 -3.43
C LEU A 90 -1.85 7.59 -2.27
N SER A 91 -2.49 6.67 -1.54
CA SER A 91 -3.46 6.91 -0.47
C SER A 91 -3.15 6.03 0.76
N PRO A 92 -2.01 6.22 1.45
CA PRO A 92 -1.79 5.57 2.73
C PRO A 92 -2.91 5.97 3.70
N SER A 93 -3.46 4.98 4.42
CA SER A 93 -4.61 5.22 5.29
C SER A 93 -4.17 5.73 6.65
N SER A 94 -4.75 6.84 7.09
CA SER A 94 -4.65 7.32 8.47
C SER A 94 -5.69 6.61 9.34
N SER A 95 -5.34 6.31 10.60
CA SER A 95 -6.31 5.77 11.56
C SER A 95 -7.51 6.69 11.80
N MET A 96 -7.36 7.97 11.39
CA MET A 96 -8.36 9.02 11.52
C MET A 96 -8.82 9.55 10.15
N ASP A 97 -8.60 8.83 9.03
CA ASP A 97 -9.08 9.28 7.71
C ASP A 97 -10.62 9.43 7.75
N ILE A 98 -11.07 10.63 7.42
CA ILE A 98 -12.48 11.04 7.37
C ILE A 98 -13.29 10.14 6.43
N ARG A 99 -12.65 9.50 5.45
CA ARG A 99 -13.30 8.60 4.49
C ARG A 99 -13.29 7.12 4.90
N GLY A 100 -12.85 6.84 6.13
CA GLY A 100 -12.74 5.50 6.67
C GLY A 100 -11.36 4.89 6.43
N PHE A 101 -10.97 4.00 7.35
CA PHE A 101 -9.69 3.30 7.29
C PHE A 101 -9.72 2.19 6.23
N VAL A 102 -8.69 2.13 5.39
CA VAL A 102 -8.47 1.08 4.40
C VAL A 102 -7.25 0.27 4.81
N GLY A 103 -7.48 -0.99 5.13
CA GLY A 103 -6.44 -1.92 5.55
C GLY A 103 -6.04 -2.90 4.45
N ASN A 104 -5.02 -3.71 4.75
CA ASN A 104 -4.55 -4.77 3.85
C ASN A 104 -5.66 -5.80 3.55
N GLU A 105 -6.57 -6.00 4.50
CA GLU A 105 -7.74 -6.87 4.41
C GLU A 105 -8.75 -6.48 3.33
N THR A 106 -8.82 -5.20 2.94
CA THR A 106 -9.69 -4.73 1.87
C THR A 106 -9.30 -5.31 0.51
N PHE A 107 -8.03 -5.70 0.35
CA PHE A 107 -7.49 -6.30 -0.87
C PHE A 107 -7.40 -7.83 -0.80
N GLU A 108 -8.05 -8.45 0.20
CA GLU A 108 -8.05 -9.90 0.32
C GLU A 108 -8.76 -10.56 -0.88
N CYS A 109 -8.08 -11.52 -1.50
CA CYS A 109 -8.61 -12.24 -2.65
C CYS A 109 -9.22 -13.57 -2.24
N PHE A 110 -10.51 -13.72 -2.52
CA PHE A 110 -11.26 -14.94 -2.29
C PHE A 110 -11.15 -15.82 -3.54
N LYS A 111 -10.58 -17.00 -3.37
CA LYS A 111 -10.49 -18.02 -4.42
C LYS A 111 -11.69 -18.94 -4.31
N ILE A 112 -12.49 -18.99 -5.37
CA ILE A 112 -13.73 -19.77 -5.45
C ILE A 112 -13.55 -20.84 -6.50
N PHE A 113 -13.61 -22.10 -6.08
CA PHE A 113 -13.37 -23.25 -6.94
C PHE A 113 -14.68 -23.96 -7.26
N GLU A 114 -14.78 -24.46 -8.49
CA GLU A 114 -15.88 -25.31 -8.96
C GLU A 114 -16.14 -26.45 -7.99
N ARG A 115 -17.33 -26.50 -7.38
CA ARG A 115 -17.71 -27.59 -6.47
C ARG A 115 -17.63 -28.92 -7.23
N SER A 116 -17.02 -29.92 -6.61
CA SER A 116 -16.95 -31.26 -7.22
C SER A 116 -18.36 -31.80 -7.44
N LYS A 117 -18.67 -32.23 -8.67
CA LYS A 117 -19.98 -32.80 -8.99
C LYS A 117 -20.34 -33.93 -8.00
N PRO A 118 -21.62 -34.05 -7.58
CA PRO A 118 -22.03 -34.89 -6.46
C PRO A 118 -21.80 -36.40 -6.62
N ILE A 119 -21.32 -36.86 -7.78
CA ILE A 119 -21.25 -38.29 -8.11
C ILE A 119 -20.07 -39.00 -7.42
N ALA A 120 -19.11 -38.29 -6.82
CA ALA A 120 -17.96 -38.94 -6.19
C ALA A 120 -17.54 -38.46 -4.79
N ASN A 121 -17.83 -37.24 -4.33
CA ASN A 121 -17.35 -36.78 -3.01
C ASN A 121 -18.21 -35.65 -2.41
N LEU A 122 -19.28 -36.01 -1.71
CA LEU A 122 -20.05 -35.10 -0.84
C LEU A 122 -19.28 -34.60 0.40
N HIS A 123 -18.04 -35.07 0.61
CA HIS A 123 -17.25 -34.86 1.83
C HIS A 123 -16.02 -33.95 1.63
N PHE A 124 -15.82 -33.39 0.44
CA PHE A 124 -14.63 -32.57 0.18
C PHE A 124 -14.92 -31.09 0.43
N GLU A 125 -14.55 -30.61 1.61
CA GLU A 125 -14.59 -29.19 1.99
C GLU A 125 -13.22 -28.54 1.74
N HIS A 126 -13.19 -27.39 1.07
CA HIS A 126 -11.98 -26.59 0.98
C HIS A 126 -11.64 -26.00 2.34
N LYS A 127 -10.36 -26.09 2.71
CA LYS A 127 -9.88 -25.56 3.99
C LYS A 127 -8.77 -24.55 3.77
N ILE A 128 -8.79 -23.51 4.60
CA ILE A 128 -7.67 -22.60 4.78
C ILE A 128 -6.84 -23.07 5.97
N GLN A 129 -5.52 -23.06 5.82
CA GLN A 129 -4.62 -23.33 6.92
C GLN A 129 -4.42 -22.04 7.72
N MET A 130 -4.68 -22.11 9.01
CA MET A 130 -4.45 -21.04 9.96
C MET A 130 -3.41 -21.49 10.99
N SER A 131 -2.75 -20.52 11.61
CA SER A 131 -1.82 -20.75 12.70
C SER A 131 -2.09 -19.75 13.80
N ASN A 132 -2.02 -20.19 15.06
CA ASN A 132 -1.98 -19.30 16.21
C ASN A 132 -0.54 -19.09 16.72
N GLY A 133 0.47 -19.45 15.91
CA GLY A 133 1.88 -19.40 16.29
C GLY A 133 2.39 -20.62 17.07
N MET A 134 1.50 -21.45 17.62
CA MET A 134 1.88 -22.70 18.31
C MET A 134 1.45 -23.95 17.54
N THR A 135 0.26 -23.90 16.92
CA THR A 135 -0.31 -25.02 16.17
C THR A 135 -0.91 -24.53 14.86
N ASN A 136 -0.80 -25.38 13.84
CA ASN A 136 -1.48 -25.18 12.57
C ASN A 136 -2.80 -25.95 12.61
N PHE A 137 -3.88 -25.30 12.20
CA PHE A 137 -5.20 -25.90 12.11
C PHE A 137 -5.85 -25.56 10.77
N SER A 138 -6.76 -26.42 10.33
CA SER A 138 -7.48 -26.23 9.07
C SER A 138 -8.90 -25.76 9.37
N PHE A 139 -9.27 -24.60 8.84
CA PHE A 139 -10.60 -24.02 8.99
C PHE A 139 -11.35 -24.11 7.66
N SER A 140 -12.67 -24.26 7.71
CA SER A 140 -13.52 -24.26 6.52
C SER A 140 -13.38 -22.95 5.75
N LEU A 141 -13.11 -23.02 4.44
CA LEU A 141 -12.96 -21.84 3.59
C LEU A 141 -14.28 -21.06 3.51
N ASP A 142 -15.41 -21.75 3.36
CA ASP A 142 -16.73 -21.13 3.27
C ASP A 142 -17.09 -20.40 4.58
N LYS A 143 -16.81 -21.02 5.73
CA LYS A 143 -17.01 -20.34 7.03
C LYS A 143 -16.07 -19.14 7.20
N TYR A 144 -14.84 -19.25 6.68
CA TYR A 144 -13.87 -18.15 6.73
C TYR A 144 -14.36 -16.97 5.92
N TYR A 145 -14.72 -17.18 4.66
CA TYR A 145 -15.27 -16.13 3.80
C TYR A 145 -16.53 -15.52 4.40
N LYS A 146 -17.43 -16.33 4.98
CA LYS A 146 -18.60 -15.80 5.66
C LYS A 146 -18.25 -14.84 6.80
N PHE A 147 -17.36 -15.27 7.70
CA PHE A 147 -16.88 -14.43 8.80
C PHE A 147 -16.21 -13.14 8.30
N ARG A 148 -15.35 -13.23 7.29
CA ARG A 148 -14.65 -12.09 6.70
C ARG A 148 -15.62 -11.12 6.04
N SER A 149 -16.59 -11.62 5.27
CA SER A 149 -17.62 -10.81 4.63
C SER A 149 -18.47 -10.07 5.65
N GLU A 150 -18.89 -10.71 6.75
CA GLU A 150 -19.66 -10.06 7.82
C GLU A 150 -18.86 -8.92 8.48
N PHE A 151 -17.57 -9.14 8.74
CA PHE A 151 -16.72 -8.14 9.39
C PHE A 151 -16.36 -6.95 8.47
N LEU A 152 -16.07 -7.22 7.20
CA LEU A 152 -15.53 -6.25 6.27
C LEU A 152 -16.55 -5.59 5.36
N ASN A 153 -17.83 -5.98 5.43
CA ASN A 153 -18.86 -5.43 4.54
C ASN A 153 -18.99 -3.90 4.63
N ASN A 154 -18.66 -3.33 5.78
CA ASN A 154 -18.71 -1.88 6.03
C ASN A 154 -17.46 -1.13 5.53
N PHE A 155 -16.41 -1.84 5.11
CA PHE A 155 -15.10 -1.30 4.74
C PHE A 155 -14.79 -1.46 3.25
N ARG A 156 -15.83 -1.47 2.40
CA ARG A 156 -15.68 -1.58 0.95
C ARG A 156 -15.02 -0.32 0.38
N LEU A 157 -14.01 -0.52 -0.45
CA LEU A 157 -13.27 0.54 -1.11
C LEU A 157 -13.77 0.71 -2.55
N LYS A 158 -14.22 1.93 -2.88
CA LYS A 158 -14.46 2.31 -4.27
C LYS A 158 -13.15 2.73 -4.91
N VAL A 159 -12.80 2.10 -6.04
CA VAL A 159 -11.57 2.36 -6.79
C VAL A 159 -11.89 2.84 -8.21
N ARG A 160 -10.97 3.62 -8.78
CA ARG A 160 -10.96 4.14 -10.14
C ARG A 160 -9.60 3.88 -10.79
N ASP A 161 -9.51 4.05 -12.10
CA ASP A 161 -8.27 3.80 -12.87
C ASP A 161 -7.03 4.47 -12.31
N GLY A 162 -7.17 5.70 -11.81
CA GLY A 162 -6.06 6.47 -11.23
C GLY A 162 -5.57 5.97 -9.87
N ASP A 163 -6.34 5.15 -9.14
CA ASP A 163 -5.98 4.70 -7.78
C ASP A 163 -4.86 3.65 -7.77
N PHE A 164 -4.48 3.14 -8.96
CA PHE A 164 -3.42 2.15 -9.13
C PHE A 164 -2.35 2.58 -10.14
N SER A 165 -2.16 3.89 -10.36
CA SER A 165 -1.25 4.41 -11.40
C SER A 165 0.19 3.92 -11.31
N HIS A 166 0.62 3.46 -10.13
CA HIS A 166 1.98 2.97 -9.87
C HIS A 166 2.07 1.45 -9.87
N PHE A 167 1.04 0.74 -10.35
CA PHE A 167 0.99 -0.73 -10.33
C PHE A 167 2.21 -1.35 -11.01
N ASN A 168 2.52 -0.92 -12.24
CA ASN A 168 3.63 -1.49 -13.03
C ASN A 168 5.00 -1.29 -12.35
N ILE A 169 5.22 -0.15 -11.69
CA ILE A 169 6.48 0.16 -10.96
C ILE A 169 6.78 -0.91 -9.92
N PHE A 170 5.75 -1.35 -9.19
CA PHE A 170 5.85 -2.38 -8.16
C PHE A 170 5.80 -3.79 -8.77
N TYR A 171 4.93 -4.02 -9.76
CA TYR A 171 4.73 -5.34 -10.36
C TYR A 171 5.93 -5.84 -11.15
N ASP A 172 6.60 -5.00 -11.94
CA ASP A 172 7.66 -5.44 -12.85
C ASP A 172 8.87 -6.09 -12.15
N LYS A 173 9.02 -5.91 -10.82
CA LYS A 173 10.07 -6.58 -10.02
C LYS A 173 9.54 -7.71 -9.13
N THR A 174 8.24 -7.97 -9.04
CA THR A 174 7.71 -9.06 -8.18
C THR A 174 8.17 -10.45 -8.62
N HIS A 175 8.69 -10.59 -9.84
CA HIS A 175 9.34 -11.81 -10.32
C HIS A 175 10.68 -12.10 -9.62
N ASP A 176 11.30 -11.10 -8.98
CA ASP A 176 12.40 -11.30 -8.03
C ASP A 176 11.82 -11.62 -6.64
N GLU A 177 12.03 -12.85 -6.18
CA GLU A 177 11.51 -13.33 -4.89
C GLU A 177 11.89 -12.43 -3.71
N SER A 178 13.07 -11.79 -3.75
CA SER A 178 13.52 -10.90 -2.69
C SER A 178 12.70 -9.61 -2.68
N ILE A 179 12.39 -9.06 -3.85
CA ILE A 179 11.55 -7.86 -3.98
C ILE A 179 10.11 -8.17 -3.61
N LEU A 180 9.56 -9.29 -4.06
CA LEU A 180 8.23 -9.73 -3.65
C LEU A 180 8.15 -9.86 -2.13
N SER A 181 9.13 -10.52 -1.51
CA SER A 181 9.19 -10.67 -0.05
C SER A 181 9.20 -9.33 0.66
N ILE A 182 9.96 -8.36 0.15
CA ILE A 182 9.98 -6.99 0.67
C ILE A 182 8.59 -6.33 0.60
N LEU A 183 7.91 -6.40 -0.54
CA LEU A 183 6.58 -5.82 -0.72
C LEU A 183 5.53 -6.51 0.16
N THR A 184 5.60 -7.84 0.29
CA THR A 184 4.74 -8.61 1.19
C THR A 184 4.96 -8.23 2.65
N LEU A 185 6.20 -8.03 3.09
CA LEU A 185 6.48 -7.55 4.46
C LEU A 185 5.90 -6.14 4.69
N TYR A 186 6.03 -5.25 3.71
CA TYR A 186 5.42 -3.93 3.76
C TYR A 186 3.87 -4.00 3.85
N ASN A 187 3.22 -4.81 3.02
CA ASN A 187 1.76 -4.99 3.07
C ASN A 187 1.29 -5.70 4.35
N LYS A 188 2.09 -6.59 4.92
CA LYS A 188 1.83 -7.16 6.25
C LYS A 188 1.85 -6.09 7.34
N CYS A 189 2.74 -5.11 7.26
CA CYS A 189 2.75 -3.98 8.19
C CYS A 189 1.42 -3.21 8.16
N TRP A 190 0.80 -3.03 6.98
CA TRP A 190 -0.55 -2.48 6.86
C TRP A 190 -1.61 -3.36 7.56
N GLY A 191 -1.56 -4.69 7.38
CA GLY A 191 -2.50 -5.60 8.05
C GLY A 191 -2.37 -5.56 9.57
N LEU A 192 -1.16 -5.51 10.10
CA LEU A 192 -0.92 -5.35 11.54
C LEU A 192 -1.36 -3.96 12.03
N TYR A 193 -1.19 -2.93 11.19
CA TYR A 193 -1.67 -1.58 11.49
C TYR A 193 -3.19 -1.57 11.66
N SER A 194 -3.93 -2.22 10.77
CA SER A 194 -5.38 -2.45 10.88
C SER A 194 -5.76 -3.20 12.16
N ALA A 195 -5.07 -4.31 12.44
CA ALA A 195 -5.40 -5.21 13.53
C ALA A 195 -5.07 -4.64 14.91
N LYS A 196 -4.39 -3.49 14.97
CA LYS A 196 -3.77 -2.98 16.21
C LYS A 196 -2.93 -4.08 16.88
N ASP A 197 -2.22 -4.86 16.07
CA ASP A 197 -1.26 -5.85 16.53
C ASP A 197 0.14 -5.23 16.44
N PHE A 198 0.91 -5.32 17.53
CA PHE A 198 2.06 -4.46 17.77
C PHE A 198 3.40 -5.21 17.70
N PHE A 199 3.40 -6.53 17.91
CA PHE A 199 4.62 -7.31 18.09
C PHE A 199 5.51 -7.32 16.85
N ASP A 200 4.93 -7.53 15.68
CA ASP A 200 5.73 -7.83 14.47
C ASP A 200 6.00 -6.59 13.59
N LYS A 201 5.39 -5.45 13.89
CA LYS A 201 5.49 -4.23 13.04
C LYS A 201 6.91 -3.73 12.89
N SER A 202 7.65 -3.59 14.01
CA SER A 202 9.04 -3.13 13.98
C SER A 202 9.96 -4.17 13.34
N LEU A 203 9.66 -5.46 13.50
CA LEU A 203 10.40 -6.55 12.87
C LEU A 203 10.25 -6.51 11.35
N TYR A 204 9.02 -6.54 10.83
CA TYR A 204 8.77 -6.56 9.38
C TYR A 204 9.26 -5.29 8.69
N SER A 205 9.00 -4.12 9.28
CA SER A 205 9.45 -2.84 8.73
C SER A 205 10.97 -2.73 8.68
N ARG A 206 11.67 -3.21 9.71
CA ARG A 206 13.12 -3.24 9.74
C ARG A 206 13.69 -4.19 8.68
N VAL A 207 13.17 -5.42 8.62
CA VAL A 207 13.64 -6.44 7.67
C VAL A 207 13.45 -5.96 6.23
N SER A 208 12.31 -5.34 5.89
CA SER A 208 12.07 -4.88 4.52
C SER A 208 13.09 -3.83 4.07
N ILE A 209 13.49 -2.91 4.96
CA ILE A 209 14.55 -1.92 4.68
C ILE A 209 15.90 -2.60 4.53
N GLU A 210 16.26 -3.51 5.45
CA GLU A 210 17.54 -4.21 5.40
C GLU A 210 17.72 -5.01 4.11
N VAL A 211 16.71 -5.77 3.71
CA VAL A 211 16.78 -6.59 2.50
C VAL A 211 16.87 -5.69 1.27
N LEU A 212 16.07 -4.61 1.19
CA LEU A 212 16.14 -3.67 0.07
C LEU A 212 17.52 -2.98 -0.03
N SER A 213 18.06 -2.53 1.10
CA SER A 213 19.40 -1.94 1.18
C SER A 213 20.48 -2.92 0.74
N LYS A 214 20.43 -4.18 1.20
CA LYS A 214 21.38 -5.22 0.80
C LYS A 214 21.34 -5.50 -0.70
N LEU A 215 20.14 -5.63 -1.28
CA LEU A 215 19.96 -5.84 -2.72
C LEU A 215 20.58 -4.72 -3.57
N LYS A 216 20.63 -3.49 -3.07
CA LYS A 216 21.13 -2.33 -3.82
C LYS A 216 22.62 -2.04 -3.63
N TYR A 217 23.20 -2.41 -2.49
CA TYR A 217 24.57 -2.03 -2.14
C TYR A 217 25.51 -3.21 -1.84
N ASN A 218 25.04 -4.46 -1.98
CA ASN A 218 25.83 -5.69 -1.96
C ASN A 218 26.95 -5.74 -0.88
N ASN A 219 26.66 -5.29 0.34
CA ASN A 219 27.54 -5.45 1.51
C ASN A 219 26.75 -5.32 2.84
N SER A 220 27.37 -5.83 3.92
CA SER A 220 26.87 -5.92 5.32
C SER A 220 26.35 -4.60 5.92
N ASN A 221 25.98 -4.56 7.21
CA ASN A 221 25.30 -3.50 7.98
C ASN A 221 25.56 -2.01 7.64
N LYS A 222 26.65 -1.67 6.95
CA LYS A 222 26.92 -0.35 6.34
C LYS A 222 25.97 0.03 5.20
N SER A 223 25.30 -0.95 4.57
CA SER A 223 24.39 -0.73 3.45
C SER A 223 23.21 0.18 3.76
N ILE A 224 22.83 0.34 5.02
CA ILE A 224 21.63 1.10 5.40
C ILE A 224 21.92 2.59 5.49
N PRO A 225 22.91 3.06 6.29
CA PRO A 225 23.36 4.45 6.20
C PRO A 225 23.68 4.89 4.75
N GLU A 226 24.33 4.02 3.97
CA GLU A 226 24.61 4.28 2.55
C GLU A 226 23.33 4.39 1.72
N SER A 227 22.33 3.53 1.95
CA SER A 227 21.03 3.60 1.29
C SER A 227 20.27 4.88 1.62
N PHE A 228 20.28 5.31 2.89
CA PHE A 228 19.65 6.57 3.31
C PHE A 228 20.38 7.77 2.71
N GLY A 229 21.72 7.81 2.78
CA GLY A 229 22.51 8.86 2.14
C GLY A 229 22.24 8.98 0.65
N LYS A 230 22.17 7.84 -0.07
CA LYS A 230 21.83 7.83 -1.49
C LYS A 230 20.37 8.21 -1.73
N PHE A 231 19.41 7.73 -0.93
CA PHE A 231 18.02 8.17 -1.02
C PHE A 231 17.90 9.70 -0.95
N PHE A 232 18.52 10.33 0.04
CA PHE A 232 18.49 11.78 0.22
C PHE A 232 19.24 12.54 -0.87
N SER A 233 20.38 12.02 -1.34
CA SER A 233 21.09 12.62 -2.47
C SER A 233 20.25 12.58 -3.75
N GLU A 234 19.54 11.48 -3.99
CA GLU A 234 18.77 11.27 -5.21
C GLU A 234 17.44 12.03 -5.20
N ILE A 235 16.72 12.06 -4.07
CA ILE A 235 15.49 12.86 -3.95
C ILE A 235 15.78 14.35 -4.20
N LYS A 236 16.90 14.85 -3.63
CA LYS A 236 17.37 16.22 -3.84
C LYS A 236 17.67 16.47 -5.33
N LYS A 237 18.45 15.60 -5.95
CA LYS A 237 18.81 15.71 -7.38
C LYS A 237 17.56 15.71 -8.26
N LEU A 238 16.62 14.81 -8.02
CA LEU A 238 15.38 14.69 -8.79
C LEU A 238 14.54 15.97 -8.71
N ILE A 239 14.39 16.54 -7.51
CA ILE A 239 13.70 17.81 -7.31
C ILE A 239 14.45 18.96 -8.01
N GLU A 240 15.76 19.11 -7.79
CA GLU A 240 16.54 20.26 -8.30
C GLU A 240 16.71 20.25 -9.83
N THR A 241 16.73 19.07 -10.46
CA THR A 241 16.87 18.94 -11.92
C THR A 241 15.53 18.90 -12.66
N HIS A 242 14.41 18.91 -11.93
CA HIS A 242 13.09 18.88 -12.52
C HIS A 242 12.79 20.20 -13.25
N ASN A 243 12.14 20.10 -14.43
CA ASN A 243 11.79 21.27 -15.21
C ASN A 243 10.44 21.85 -14.77
N TYR A 244 10.46 22.75 -13.78
CA TYR A 244 9.27 23.48 -13.33
C TYR A 244 8.89 24.56 -14.35
N THR A 245 7.90 24.28 -15.20
CA THR A 245 7.54 25.17 -16.31
C THR A 245 6.37 26.09 -15.98
N GLU A 246 5.39 25.57 -15.27
CA GLU A 246 4.16 26.28 -14.94
C GLU A 246 4.33 27.20 -13.73
N LYS A 247 3.43 28.18 -13.59
CA LYS A 247 3.48 29.17 -12.51
C LYS A 247 3.45 28.52 -11.12
N ASN A 248 2.53 27.58 -10.89
CA ASN A 248 2.38 26.92 -9.59
C ASN A 248 3.46 25.86 -9.35
N GLU A 249 3.98 25.23 -10.41
CA GLU A 249 5.17 24.38 -10.32
C GLU A 249 6.38 25.17 -9.82
N LYS A 250 6.64 26.34 -10.42
CA LYS A 250 7.71 27.25 -9.99
C LYS A 250 7.50 27.70 -8.55
N PHE A 251 6.26 28.03 -8.18
CA PHE A 251 5.96 28.41 -6.80
C PHE A 251 6.19 27.26 -5.80
N LEU A 252 5.86 26.02 -6.14
CA LEU A 252 6.20 24.85 -5.32
C LEU A 252 7.72 24.68 -5.16
N TYR A 253 8.48 24.88 -6.25
CA TYR A 253 9.94 24.85 -6.21
C TYR A 253 10.52 25.98 -5.34
N ASP A 254 9.97 27.18 -5.41
CA ASP A 254 10.36 28.30 -4.54
C ASP A 254 10.10 27.97 -3.06
N ILE A 255 9.00 27.28 -2.73
CA ILE A 255 8.75 26.79 -1.37
C ILE A 255 9.83 25.79 -0.96
N TYR A 256 10.17 24.84 -1.84
CA TYR A 256 11.23 23.88 -1.57
C TYR A 256 12.58 24.55 -1.31
N GLU A 257 13.03 25.43 -2.22
CA GLU A 257 14.34 26.11 -2.13
C GLU A 257 14.45 26.98 -0.88
N ASN A 258 13.38 27.73 -0.54
CA ASN A 258 13.45 28.72 0.54
C ASN A 258 13.09 28.17 1.92
N LYS A 259 12.31 27.08 2.01
CA LYS A 259 11.80 26.55 3.30
C LYS A 259 12.27 25.15 3.62
N ILE A 260 12.31 24.25 2.64
CA ILE A 260 12.57 22.82 2.90
C ILE A 260 14.07 22.52 2.78
N LYS A 261 14.70 22.96 1.70
CA LYS A 261 16.13 22.71 1.41
C LYS A 261 17.07 23.22 2.50
N PRO A 262 16.87 24.40 3.14
CA PRO A 262 17.72 24.82 4.25
C PRO A 262 17.63 23.88 5.47
N CYS A 263 16.51 23.18 5.63
CA CYS A 263 16.24 22.25 6.73
C CYS A 263 16.62 20.80 6.42
N PHE A 264 17.24 20.51 5.27
CA PHE A 264 17.48 19.14 4.80
C PHE A 264 18.33 18.29 5.77
N TYR A 265 19.30 18.91 6.46
CA TYR A 265 20.07 18.24 7.51
C TYR A 265 19.19 17.79 8.69
N VAL A 266 18.22 18.63 9.08
CA VAL A 266 17.27 18.29 10.16
C VAL A 266 16.34 17.16 9.71
N ILE A 267 15.80 17.25 8.49
CA ILE A 267 14.93 16.24 7.88
C ILE A 267 15.63 14.87 7.84
N SER A 268 16.84 14.82 7.25
CA SER A 268 17.62 13.58 7.15
C SER A 268 17.92 12.97 8.51
N ARG A 269 18.40 13.77 9.48
CA ARG A 269 18.68 13.30 10.84
C ARG A 269 17.43 12.77 11.56
N ARG A 270 16.26 13.37 11.36
CA ARG A 270 15.00 12.89 11.98
C ARG A 270 14.59 11.53 11.44
N ILE A 271 14.67 11.35 10.14
CA ILE A 271 14.34 10.08 9.47
C ILE A 271 15.34 9.00 9.88
N GLU A 272 16.64 9.30 9.85
CA GLU A 272 17.68 8.37 10.31
C GLU A 272 17.47 7.98 11.77
N LYS A 273 17.18 8.93 12.65
CA LYS A 273 16.88 8.66 14.06
C LYS A 273 15.67 7.72 14.21
N TYR A 274 14.58 7.99 13.50
CA TYR A 274 13.40 7.11 13.52
C TYR A 274 13.75 5.66 13.15
N PHE A 275 14.55 5.46 12.10
CA PHE A 275 14.95 4.13 11.67
C PHE A 275 16.01 3.46 12.56
N LEU A 276 16.86 4.25 13.24
CA LEU A 276 17.75 3.74 14.29
C LEU A 276 16.96 3.27 15.51
N ASP A 277 15.97 4.05 15.93
CA ASP A 277 15.09 3.68 17.03
C ASP A 277 14.24 2.46 16.66
N LEU A 278 13.82 2.32 15.39
CA LEU A 278 13.14 1.12 14.88
C LEU A 278 14.02 -0.14 14.98
N ALA A 279 15.31 0.00 14.71
CA ALA A 279 16.27 -1.10 14.86
C ALA A 279 16.45 -1.52 16.33
N ARG A 280 16.40 -0.57 17.27
CA ARG A 280 16.41 -0.87 18.71
C ARG A 280 15.14 -1.63 19.11
N ALA A 281 13.98 -1.13 18.71
CA ALA A 281 12.69 -1.78 18.99
C ALA A 281 12.62 -3.22 18.46
N ARG A 282 13.19 -3.48 17.28
CA ARG A 282 13.32 -4.85 16.75
C ARG A 282 14.21 -5.73 17.62
N ASN A 283 15.32 -5.20 18.14
CA ASN A 283 16.24 -5.95 18.99
C ASN A 283 15.60 -6.28 20.34
N ASP A 284 14.84 -5.35 20.92
CA ASP A 284 14.10 -5.56 22.17
C ASP A 284 13.08 -6.70 22.01
N ILE A 285 12.39 -6.77 20.87
CA ILE A 285 11.45 -7.85 20.57
C ILE A 285 12.20 -9.18 20.36
N ALA A 286 13.26 -9.18 19.56
CA ALA A 286 13.99 -10.39 19.21
C ALA A 286 14.77 -11.02 20.38
N HIS A 287 15.26 -10.21 21.32
CA HIS A 287 16.14 -10.67 22.39
C HIS A 287 15.51 -10.61 23.78
N GLU A 288 14.59 -9.68 24.01
CA GLU A 288 13.95 -9.51 25.33
C GLU A 288 12.46 -9.88 25.32
N GLY A 289 11.85 -10.09 24.15
CA GLY A 289 10.41 -10.30 24.01
C GLY A 289 9.59 -9.10 24.46
N LYS A 290 10.19 -7.89 24.47
CA LYS A 290 9.55 -6.66 24.97
C LYS A 290 9.14 -5.76 23.82
N GLU A 291 7.93 -5.22 23.92
CA GLU A 291 7.43 -4.20 23.01
C GLU A 291 8.04 -2.83 23.31
N HIS A 292 8.22 -2.02 22.26
CA HIS A 292 8.61 -0.62 22.39
C HIS A 292 7.40 0.30 22.12
N PRO A 293 6.82 0.98 23.13
CA PRO A 293 5.56 1.73 22.99
C PRO A 293 5.58 2.80 21.89
N SER A 294 6.75 3.41 21.63
CA SER A 294 6.92 4.43 20.58
C SER A 294 6.69 3.92 19.15
N PHE A 295 6.70 2.61 18.92
CA PHE A 295 6.45 1.98 17.61
C PHE A 295 5.09 1.30 17.51
N PHE A 296 4.18 1.60 18.44
CA PHE A 296 2.75 1.32 18.29
C PHE A 296 2.23 1.83 16.95
N ASN A 297 2.73 3.01 16.56
CA ASN A 297 2.46 3.65 15.29
C ASN A 297 3.70 3.62 14.39
N ILE A 298 3.57 2.97 13.23
CA ILE A 298 4.61 2.88 12.20
C ILE A 298 4.28 3.73 10.96
N SER A 299 3.35 4.68 11.06
CA SER A 299 3.01 5.61 9.96
C SER A 299 4.23 6.21 9.25
N PRO A 300 5.31 6.62 9.94
CA PRO A 300 6.49 7.14 9.25
C PRO A 300 7.12 6.10 8.31
N TYR A 301 7.23 4.84 8.74
CA TYR A 301 7.67 3.75 7.85
C TYR A 301 6.67 3.51 6.70
N LEU A 302 5.38 3.43 6.99
CA LEU A 302 4.34 3.11 5.99
C LEU A 302 4.30 4.14 4.84
N VAL A 303 4.51 5.41 5.16
CA VAL A 303 4.52 6.51 4.19
C VAL A 303 5.87 6.63 3.47
N PHE A 304 6.97 6.45 4.21
CA PHE A 304 8.33 6.56 3.68
C PHE A 304 8.69 5.43 2.71
N PHE A 305 8.37 4.19 3.10
CA PHE A 305 8.94 3.00 2.49
C PHE A 305 8.67 2.88 0.97
N PRO A 306 7.45 3.13 0.48
CA PRO A 306 7.18 3.13 -0.96
C PRO A 306 8.01 4.15 -1.75
N VAL A 307 8.20 5.36 -1.21
CA VAL A 307 9.02 6.41 -1.85
C VAL A 307 10.49 6.00 -1.85
N PHE A 308 10.97 5.43 -0.74
CA PHE A 308 12.31 4.85 -0.63
C PHE A 308 12.53 3.73 -1.66
N PHE A 309 11.56 2.85 -1.82
CA PHE A 309 11.59 1.78 -2.82
C PHE A 309 11.72 2.34 -4.25
N ILE A 310 10.87 3.31 -4.63
CA ILE A 310 10.86 3.91 -5.96
C ILE A 310 12.20 4.60 -6.25
N ILE A 311 12.70 5.41 -5.32
CA ILE A 311 13.95 6.17 -5.54
C ILE A 311 15.16 5.24 -5.65
N LEU A 312 15.21 4.15 -4.89
CA LEU A 312 16.33 3.21 -4.96
C LEU A 312 16.22 2.20 -6.11
N SER A 313 15.02 1.90 -6.60
CA SER A 313 14.79 0.80 -7.54
C SER A 313 14.31 1.20 -8.92
N ARG A 314 13.66 2.36 -9.10
CA ARG A 314 12.81 2.67 -10.25
C ARG A 314 12.93 4.13 -10.71
N LYS A 315 14.14 4.69 -10.70
CA LYS A 315 14.41 6.10 -11.01
C LYS A 315 13.92 6.55 -12.40
N SER A 316 13.94 5.68 -13.38
CA SER A 316 13.54 5.98 -14.77
C SER A 316 12.03 6.12 -14.96
N GLU A 317 11.22 5.71 -13.96
CA GLU A 317 9.76 5.65 -14.04
C GLU A 317 9.09 6.74 -13.18
N ILE A 318 9.88 7.71 -12.69
CA ILE A 318 9.41 8.81 -11.83
C ILE A 318 8.69 9.87 -12.69
N THR A 319 7.46 10.20 -12.31
CA THR A 319 6.61 11.19 -12.98
C THR A 319 6.68 12.56 -12.31
N ASN A 320 6.16 13.61 -12.94
CA ASN A 320 6.06 14.96 -12.32
C ASN A 320 5.27 14.91 -11.01
N SER A 321 4.20 14.12 -10.95
CA SER A 321 3.38 13.93 -9.75
C SER A 321 4.20 13.36 -8.59
N ASP A 322 5.13 12.45 -8.89
CA ASP A 322 6.05 11.90 -7.89
C ASP A 322 7.01 12.96 -7.36
N ILE A 323 7.54 13.83 -8.23
CA ILE A 323 8.40 14.94 -7.81
C ILE A 323 7.67 15.86 -6.84
N TYR A 324 6.41 16.22 -7.12
CA TYR A 324 5.64 17.05 -6.19
C TYR A 324 5.39 16.32 -4.86
N ARG A 325 5.07 15.02 -4.90
CA ARG A 325 4.91 14.19 -3.71
C ARG A 325 6.19 14.15 -2.88
N PHE A 326 7.36 14.09 -3.50
CA PHE A 326 8.64 14.13 -2.79
C PHE A 326 8.84 15.46 -2.05
N VAL A 327 8.50 16.59 -2.67
CA VAL A 327 8.54 17.90 -2.01
C VAL A 327 7.60 17.93 -0.80
N PHE A 328 6.35 17.49 -0.95
CA PHE A 328 5.39 17.45 0.15
C PHE A 328 5.82 16.48 1.26
N LEU A 329 6.41 15.34 0.93
CA LEU A 329 6.92 14.36 1.89
C LEU A 329 8.07 14.97 2.71
N LEU A 330 9.01 15.67 2.08
CA LEU A 330 10.08 16.38 2.79
C LEU A 330 9.51 17.44 3.73
N GLY A 331 8.44 18.13 3.32
CA GLY A 331 7.71 19.06 4.17
C GLY A 331 7.07 18.37 5.38
N LEU A 332 6.47 17.18 5.20
CA LEU A 332 5.93 16.39 6.31
C LEU A 332 7.02 16.02 7.34
N PHE A 333 8.23 15.68 6.87
CA PHE A 333 9.37 15.40 7.73
C PHE A 333 9.95 16.63 8.46
N MET A 334 9.48 17.84 8.13
CA MET A 334 9.75 19.03 8.96
C MET A 334 8.98 19.03 10.27
N HIS A 335 7.98 18.15 10.46
CA HIS A 335 7.31 17.94 11.75
C HIS A 335 7.92 16.76 12.52
N ASP A 336 7.72 16.70 13.84
CA ASP A 336 8.07 15.51 14.63
C ASP A 336 7.20 14.33 14.18
N VAL A 337 7.83 13.19 13.90
CA VAL A 337 7.16 11.95 13.50
C VAL A 337 6.07 11.51 14.48
N ASN A 338 6.24 11.83 15.77
CA ASN A 338 5.25 11.48 16.80
C ASN A 338 3.98 12.34 16.76
N THR A 339 3.95 13.42 15.96
CA THR A 339 2.76 14.28 15.81
C THR A 339 1.97 13.97 14.55
N TRP A 340 2.45 13.09 13.68
CA TRP A 340 1.89 12.89 12.34
C TRP A 340 0.41 12.53 12.32
N ASP A 341 -0.02 11.65 13.23
CA ASP A 341 -1.40 11.15 13.33
C ASP A 341 -2.23 11.87 14.41
N LYS A 342 -1.68 12.90 15.08
CA LYS A 342 -2.41 13.63 16.12
C LYS A 342 -3.46 14.54 15.49
N ILE A 343 -4.70 14.45 15.97
CA ILE A 343 -5.77 15.40 15.70
C ILE A 343 -6.10 16.12 17.00
N ASP A 344 -6.11 17.44 16.98
CA ASP A 344 -6.59 18.22 18.11
C ASP A 344 -8.12 18.33 18.09
N PHE A 345 -8.76 17.54 18.95
CA PHE A 345 -10.21 17.53 19.13
C PHE A 345 -10.72 18.67 20.03
N ARG A 346 -9.84 19.52 20.57
CA ARG A 346 -10.21 20.63 21.46
C ARG A 346 -10.57 21.90 20.69
N GLU A 347 -10.21 21.99 19.41
CA GLU A 347 -10.62 23.10 18.55
C GLU A 347 -12.07 22.92 18.06
N ILE A 348 -12.80 24.03 17.93
CA ILE A 348 -14.22 24.06 17.51
C ILE A 348 -14.43 23.39 16.14
N GLN A 349 -13.38 23.36 15.30
CA GLN A 349 -13.31 22.57 14.09
C GLN A 349 -12.05 21.70 14.13
N PRO A 350 -12.16 20.36 14.05
CA PRO A 350 -10.97 19.50 14.06
C PRO A 350 -10.12 19.79 12.82
N LYS A 351 -8.84 20.11 13.05
CA LYS A 351 -7.84 20.22 11.98
C LYS A 351 -7.42 18.83 11.49
N ARG A 352 -7.07 18.73 10.22
CA ARG A 352 -6.42 17.53 9.66
C ARG A 352 -5.12 17.26 10.42
N SER A 353 -4.81 15.98 10.64
CA SER A 353 -3.48 15.59 11.12
C SER A 353 -2.40 16.01 10.12
N HIS A 354 -1.12 15.98 10.52
CA HIS A 354 -0.07 16.31 9.57
C HIS A 354 -0.01 15.31 8.42
N LEU A 355 -0.24 14.02 8.71
CA LEU A 355 -0.31 12.98 7.70
C LEU A 355 -1.46 13.22 6.72
N ASP A 356 -2.67 13.52 7.21
CA ASP A 356 -3.83 13.82 6.36
C ASP A 356 -3.63 15.07 5.51
N SER A 357 -2.91 16.06 6.05
CA SER A 357 -2.54 17.28 5.32
C SER A 357 -1.57 16.97 4.17
N TYR A 358 -0.50 16.21 4.43
CA TYR A 358 0.41 15.71 3.41
C TYR A 358 -0.34 14.93 2.32
N LEU A 359 -1.24 14.02 2.71
CA LEU A 359 -2.01 13.20 1.77
C LEU A 359 -2.89 14.05 0.86
N ASN A 360 -3.52 15.07 1.44
CA ASN A 360 -4.31 16.03 0.69
C ASN A 360 -3.43 16.79 -0.32
N PHE A 361 -2.27 17.31 0.10
CA PHE A 361 -1.35 17.99 -0.83
C PHE A 361 -0.87 17.07 -1.95
N ALA A 362 -0.35 15.89 -1.61
CA ALA A 362 0.26 14.96 -2.56
C ALA A 362 -0.74 14.40 -3.59
N ARG A 363 -2.01 14.19 -3.20
CA ARG A 363 -3.02 13.66 -4.12
C ARG A 363 -3.72 14.76 -4.92
N VAL A 364 -4.03 15.89 -4.30
CA VAL A 364 -4.92 16.89 -4.90
C VAL A 364 -4.14 17.89 -5.77
N PHE A 365 -2.90 18.23 -5.40
CA PHE A 365 -2.10 19.20 -6.14
C PHE A 365 -1.93 18.84 -7.63
N PRO A 366 -1.56 17.59 -8.01
CA PRO A 366 -1.44 17.21 -9.43
C PRO A 366 -2.76 17.33 -10.20
N CYS A 367 -3.91 17.10 -9.54
CA CYS A 367 -5.22 17.23 -10.16
C CYS A 367 -5.60 18.70 -10.38
N TYR A 368 -5.39 19.57 -9.39
CA TYR A 368 -5.66 20.99 -9.53
C TYR A 368 -4.72 21.68 -10.51
N LEU A 369 -3.48 21.25 -10.62
CA LEU A 369 -2.57 21.80 -11.62
C LEU A 369 -3.13 21.64 -13.05
N LYS A 370 -3.76 20.50 -13.34
CA LYS A 370 -4.35 20.20 -14.65
C LYS A 370 -5.67 20.95 -14.92
N ASN A 371 -6.51 21.09 -13.90
CA ASN A 371 -7.92 21.46 -14.10
C ASN A 371 -8.33 22.77 -13.42
N GLU A 372 -7.62 23.21 -12.38
CA GLU A 372 -8.02 24.32 -11.48
C GLU A 372 -6.79 25.06 -10.93
N ASN A 373 -6.12 25.84 -11.79
CA ASN A 373 -4.84 26.47 -11.45
C ASN A 373 -4.93 27.44 -10.25
N GLU A 374 -6.08 28.06 -10.01
CA GLU A 374 -6.28 28.90 -8.82
C GLU A 374 -6.36 28.07 -7.52
N SER A 375 -7.09 26.95 -7.53
CA SER A 375 -7.16 26.00 -6.41
C SER A 375 -5.77 25.45 -6.06
N ALA A 376 -4.94 25.15 -7.07
CA ALA A 376 -3.55 24.73 -6.87
C ALA A 376 -2.71 25.80 -6.16
N HIS A 377 -2.89 27.09 -6.51
CA HIS A 377 -2.17 28.20 -5.85
C HIS A 377 -2.54 28.35 -4.38
N TYR A 378 -3.84 28.28 -4.05
CA TYR A 378 -4.28 28.33 -2.65
C TYR A 378 -3.84 27.11 -1.85
N LEU A 379 -3.79 25.93 -2.48
CA LEU A 379 -3.27 24.71 -1.85
C LEU A 379 -1.80 24.90 -1.44
N LEU A 380 -0.97 25.51 -2.29
CA LEU A 380 0.43 25.84 -1.96
C LEU A 380 0.57 26.89 -0.86
N LYS A 381 -0.33 27.88 -0.79
CA LYS A 381 -0.39 28.80 0.36
C LYS A 381 -0.72 28.06 1.66
N GLY A 382 -1.64 27.10 1.60
CA GLY A 382 -1.95 26.21 2.73
C GLY A 382 -0.73 25.39 3.15
N PHE A 383 0.03 24.87 2.19
CA PHE A 383 1.28 24.15 2.44
C PHE A 383 2.34 25.03 3.12
N ILE A 384 2.48 26.31 2.75
CA ILE A 384 3.39 27.24 3.45
C ILE A 384 3.01 27.40 4.93
N ASN A 385 1.72 27.54 5.23
CA ASN A 385 1.25 27.66 6.61
C ASN A 385 1.51 26.37 7.39
N PHE A 386 1.22 25.21 6.78
CA PHE A 386 1.56 23.90 7.33
C PHE A 386 3.04 23.81 7.73
N LEU A 387 3.96 24.28 6.88
CA LEU A 387 5.39 24.30 7.18
C LEU A 387 5.75 25.25 8.35
N LYS A 388 5.07 26.39 8.52
CA LYS A 388 5.37 27.33 9.62
C LYS A 388 5.03 26.76 11.00
N ASP A 389 4.01 25.93 11.09
CA ASP A 389 3.66 25.23 12.34
C ASP A 389 4.81 24.32 12.81
N SER A 390 5.69 23.89 11.89
CA SER A 390 6.89 23.13 12.25
C SER A 390 8.01 23.96 12.89
N GLU A 391 8.04 25.28 12.66
CA GLU A 391 9.05 26.18 13.22
C GLU A 391 8.75 26.55 14.68
N SER A 392 7.53 26.25 15.16
CA SER A 392 7.02 26.58 16.49
C SER A 392 6.89 25.36 17.43
N SER A 393 7.33 24.18 16.98
CA SER A 393 7.38 22.92 17.73
C SER A 393 8.81 22.42 17.86
#